data_AF-A0A9D1SA12-F1
#
_entry.id   AF-A0A9D1SA12-F1
#
_cell.length_a   1.000
_cell.length_b   1.000
_cell.length_c   1.000
_cell.angle_alpha   90.00
_cell.angle_beta   90.00
_cell.angle_gamma   90.00
#
_symmetry.space_group_name_H-M   'P 1'
#
loop_
_entity.id
_entity.type
_entity.pdbx_description
1 polymer ?
#
loop_
_entity_poly.entity_id
_entity_poly.type
_entity_poly.pdbx_seq_one_letter_code
_entity_poly.pdbx_strand_id
1 'polypeptide(L)'
;MIKNPYELIGTNRDAIERDLQGNSRTEQEKDQFILEKYEHTIRMLDIKLGIPNLTDAARKVIEMQKQEVTKSFDLIKNTVGREMFDKNLSERMLNKEQNGKVPFRKELNAYELLGTNRLACEVYRTPQEADRNLEYRYQRMITKIEESLQSPNANFKTKQRDELYKKRLEEAYEKIRTEERRKKYNAELDELKAKRLEEKRQARLKVLYDYSDEYSRESILKIGRKDIDGNEWILQRRNGEKIKIQQTGRIGFVYEIPVFSDYVEEYQVTRYVNGKEQTDTIYGDITLIELSVNSETRKLYNPNYYQCVVNNLLSDDSIDMALKFNKGYIGSVIQNKDGSYQTTFGHGAPILKSDKRALSATMKYKEIRDRSLAVPEGPEQE
;
A
#
# COMPACT_ATOMS: atom_id res chain seq x y z
N MET A 1 -22.39 0.45 -8.28
CA MET A 1 -21.05 0.44 -8.92
C MET A 1 -21.05 1.65 -9.85
N ILE A 2 -20.24 2.68 -9.58
CA ILE A 2 -20.17 3.86 -10.47
C ILE A 2 -19.43 3.40 -11.72
N LYS A 3 -20.10 3.39 -12.88
CA LYS A 3 -19.50 3.04 -14.18
C LYS A 3 -18.46 4.12 -14.55
N ASN A 4 -17.43 3.74 -15.29
CA ASN A 4 -16.36 4.64 -15.71
C ASN A 4 -16.93 5.74 -16.62
N PRO A 5 -16.85 7.04 -16.25
CA PRO A 5 -17.43 8.13 -17.02
C PRO A 5 -16.81 8.24 -18.41
N TYR A 6 -15.53 7.91 -18.58
CA TYR A 6 -14.87 7.90 -19.90
C TYR A 6 -15.49 6.84 -20.82
N GLU A 7 -15.74 5.62 -20.32
CA GLU A 7 -16.40 4.56 -21.09
C GLU A 7 -17.84 4.91 -21.44
N LEU A 8 -18.55 5.58 -20.52
CA LEU A 8 -19.93 6.00 -20.73
C LEU A 8 -20.05 7.05 -21.84
N ILE A 9 -19.09 7.97 -21.96
CA ILE A 9 -19.04 8.92 -23.10
C ILE A 9 -18.37 8.33 -24.35
N GLY A 10 -18.08 7.02 -24.38
CA GLY A 10 -17.54 6.32 -25.54
C GLY A 10 -16.06 6.57 -25.81
N THR A 11 -15.25 6.80 -24.78
CA THR A 11 -13.80 7.00 -24.89
C THR A 11 -13.02 6.28 -23.78
N ASN A 12 -11.70 6.46 -23.74
CA ASN A 12 -10.83 6.04 -22.64
C ASN A 12 -9.83 7.15 -22.29
N ARG A 13 -9.12 6.98 -21.16
CA ARG A 13 -8.20 7.98 -20.61
C ARG A 13 -7.03 8.28 -21.55
N ASP A 14 -6.41 7.25 -22.11
CA ASP A 14 -5.27 7.40 -23.01
C ASP A 14 -5.65 8.16 -24.28
N ALA A 15 -6.84 7.88 -24.81
CA ALA A 15 -7.39 8.56 -25.97
C ALA A 15 -7.76 10.02 -25.69
N ILE A 16 -7.90 10.45 -24.44
CA ILE A 16 -8.06 11.86 -24.05
C ILE A 16 -6.68 12.52 -23.92
N GLU A 17 -5.74 11.84 -23.28
CA GLU A 17 -4.39 12.37 -23.04
C GLU A 17 -3.57 12.51 -24.33
N ARG A 18 -3.80 11.66 -25.34
CA ARG A 18 -2.97 11.61 -26.55
C ARG A 18 -3.75 11.66 -27.86
N ASP A 19 -3.24 12.44 -28.80
CA ASP A 19 -3.72 12.48 -30.18
C ASP A 19 -3.48 11.14 -30.92
N LEU A 20 -3.98 11.04 -32.16
CA LEU A 20 -3.83 9.83 -32.98
C LEU A 20 -2.37 9.53 -33.35
N GLN A 21 -1.49 10.52 -33.20
CA GLN A 21 -0.05 10.45 -33.44
C GLN A 21 0.74 10.14 -32.15
N GLY A 22 0.07 10.05 -31.00
CA GLY A 22 0.65 9.76 -29.70
C GLY A 22 1.18 10.98 -28.94
N ASN A 23 1.02 12.20 -29.45
CA ASN A 23 1.42 13.43 -28.77
C ASN A 23 0.44 13.80 -27.66
N SER A 24 0.95 14.37 -26.57
CA SER A 24 0.13 14.82 -25.45
C SER A 24 -0.76 16.01 -25.87
N ARG A 25 -2.06 15.91 -25.60
CA ARG A 25 -3.00 17.03 -25.77
C ARG A 25 -2.83 18.07 -24.66
N THR A 26 -3.02 19.34 -25.01
CA THR A 26 -3.23 20.43 -24.07
C THR A 26 -4.58 20.30 -23.36
N GLU A 27 -4.78 20.94 -22.21
CA GLU A 27 -6.05 20.88 -21.47
C GLU A 27 -7.25 21.36 -22.28
N GLN A 28 -7.07 22.38 -23.13
CA GLN A 28 -8.12 22.88 -24.02
C GLN A 28 -8.51 21.84 -25.08
N GLU A 29 -7.52 21.14 -25.65
CA GLU A 29 -7.77 20.06 -26.61
C GLU A 29 -8.43 18.84 -25.95
N LYS A 30 -8.13 18.57 -24.68
CA LYS A 30 -8.80 17.52 -23.90
C LYS A 30 -10.28 17.86 -23.66
N ASP A 31 -10.57 19.09 -23.23
CA ASP A 31 -11.94 19.57 -23.02
C ASP A 31 -12.76 19.48 -24.31
N GLN A 32 -12.18 19.94 -25.42
CA GLN A 32 -12.80 19.90 -26.75
C GLN A 32 -13.06 18.45 -27.20
N PHE A 33 -12.09 17.56 -27.04
CA PHE A 33 -12.24 16.15 -27.40
C PHE A 33 -13.33 15.44 -26.57
N ILE A 34 -13.42 15.74 -25.27
CA ILE A 34 -14.46 15.19 -24.39
C ILE A 34 -15.84 15.67 -24.81
N LEU A 35 -15.98 16.95 -25.16
CA LEU A 35 -17.22 17.52 -25.67
C LEU A 35 -17.67 16.83 -26.97
N GLU A 36 -16.76 16.68 -27.94
CA GLU A 36 -17.05 16.02 -29.22
C GLU A 36 -17.49 14.56 -29.04
N LYS A 37 -16.86 13.84 -28.11
CA LYS A 37 -17.23 12.45 -27.78
C LYS A 37 -18.59 12.36 -27.10
N TYR A 38 -18.88 13.28 -26.19
CA TYR A 38 -20.19 13.40 -25.57
C TYR A 38 -21.27 13.65 -26.62
N GLU A 39 -21.10 14.65 -27.48
CA GLU A 39 -22.06 15.00 -28.52
C GLU A 39 -22.29 13.85 -29.52
N HIS A 40 -21.22 13.19 -29.94
CA HIS A 40 -21.30 12.02 -30.81
C HIS A 40 -22.10 10.89 -30.14
N THR A 41 -21.84 10.60 -28.86
CA THR A 41 -22.52 9.54 -28.12
C THR A 41 -24.01 9.84 -27.93
N ILE A 42 -24.36 11.09 -27.61
CA ILE A 42 -25.76 11.53 -27.54
C ILE A 42 -26.45 11.39 -28.90
N ARG A 43 -25.80 11.82 -29.98
CA ARG A 43 -26.33 11.71 -31.33
C ARG A 43 -26.61 10.25 -31.73
N MET A 44 -25.72 9.32 -31.37
CA MET A 44 -25.92 7.89 -31.60
C MET A 44 -27.11 7.32 -30.81
N LEU A 45 -27.34 7.80 -29.58
CA LEU A 45 -28.50 7.42 -28.78
C LEU A 45 -29.80 8.02 -29.35
N ASP A 46 -29.75 9.24 -29.88
CA ASP A 46 -30.89 9.88 -30.56
C ASP A 46 -31.29 9.14 -31.84
N ILE A 47 -30.31 8.70 -32.64
CA ILE A 47 -30.57 7.84 -33.80
C ILE A 47 -31.28 6.56 -33.37
N LYS A 48 -30.86 5.94 -32.25
CA LYS A 48 -31.52 4.73 -31.71
C LYS A 48 -32.95 4.99 -31.23
N LEU A 49 -33.23 6.17 -30.68
CA LEU A 49 -34.59 6.58 -30.30
C LEU A 49 -35.50 6.81 -31.52
N GLY A 50 -34.92 7.16 -32.67
CA GLY A 50 -35.62 7.39 -33.93
C GLY A 50 -35.98 6.12 -34.72
N ILE A 51 -35.63 4.92 -34.23
CA ILE A 51 -35.92 3.65 -34.90
C ILE A 51 -37.45 3.38 -34.87
N PRO A 52 -38.10 3.11 -36.02
CA PRO A 52 -39.52 2.76 -36.06
C PRO A 52 -39.81 1.46 -35.28
N ASN A 53 -40.97 1.39 -34.61
CA ASN A 53 -41.42 0.21 -33.83
C ASN A 53 -40.56 -0.15 -32.60
N LEU A 54 -39.82 0.81 -32.03
CA LEU A 54 -39.11 0.62 -30.77
C LEU A 54 -40.10 0.40 -29.61
N THR A 55 -39.87 -0.63 -28.79
CA THR A 55 -40.72 -0.90 -27.62
C THR A 55 -40.52 0.16 -26.53
N ASP A 56 -41.57 0.44 -25.74
CA ASP A 56 -41.51 1.40 -24.63
C ASP A 56 -40.41 1.06 -23.60
N ALA A 57 -40.19 -0.23 -23.37
CA ALA A 57 -39.11 -0.71 -22.50
C ALA A 57 -37.72 -0.36 -23.08
N ALA A 58 -37.51 -0.54 -24.38
CA ALA A 58 -36.25 -0.18 -25.04
C ALA A 58 -36.05 1.34 -25.08
N ARG A 59 -37.12 2.12 -25.31
CA ARG A 59 -37.07 3.59 -25.25
C ARG A 59 -36.62 4.08 -23.87
N LYS A 60 -37.21 3.53 -22.80
CA LYS A 60 -36.85 3.88 -21.41
C LYS A 60 -35.39 3.55 -21.09
N VAL A 61 -34.87 2.42 -21.59
CA VAL A 61 -33.45 2.05 -21.41
C VAL A 61 -32.52 3.06 -22.11
N ILE A 62 -32.85 3.47 -23.34
CA ILE A 62 -32.02 4.43 -24.08
C ILE A 62 -32.07 5.83 -23.42
N GLU A 63 -33.23 6.26 -22.92
CA GLU A 63 -33.35 7.50 -22.16
C GLU A 63 -32.53 7.47 -20.87
N MET A 64 -32.56 6.35 -20.14
CA MET A 64 -31.68 6.15 -18.97
C MET A 64 -30.20 6.21 -19.35
N GLN A 65 -29.81 5.63 -20.49
CA GLN A 65 -28.45 5.74 -21.00
C GLN A 65 -28.06 7.19 -21.30
N LYS A 66 -28.94 7.97 -21.95
CA LYS A 66 -28.68 9.41 -22.18
C LYS A 66 -28.44 10.15 -20.87
N GLN A 67 -29.25 9.90 -19.84
CA GLN A 67 -29.06 10.51 -18.52
C GLN A 67 -27.73 10.10 -17.86
N GLU A 68 -27.32 8.83 -17.98
CA GLU A 68 -26.02 8.35 -17.47
C GLU A 68 -24.85 9.04 -18.20
N VAL A 69 -24.96 9.21 -19.52
CA VAL A 69 -23.95 9.88 -20.36
C VAL A 69 -23.82 11.36 -19.99
N THR A 70 -24.93 12.10 -19.84
CA THR A 70 -24.91 13.51 -19.44
C THR A 70 -24.30 13.70 -18.05
N LYS A 71 -24.71 12.89 -17.07
CA LYS A 71 -24.10 12.94 -15.72
C LYS A 71 -22.60 12.64 -15.75
N SER A 72 -22.17 11.74 -16.62
CA SER A 72 -20.76 11.38 -16.77
C SER A 72 -19.96 12.52 -17.39
N PHE A 73 -20.48 13.16 -18.42
CA PHE A 73 -19.89 14.36 -19.02
C PHE A 73 -19.74 15.48 -18.00
N ASP A 74 -20.79 15.78 -17.21
CA ASP A 74 -20.74 16.82 -16.19
C ASP A 74 -19.64 16.60 -15.13
N LEU A 75 -19.27 15.35 -14.87
CA LEU A 75 -18.19 14.99 -13.93
C LEU A 75 -16.79 15.23 -14.51
N ILE A 76 -16.59 15.14 -15.83
CA ILE A 76 -15.25 15.16 -16.46
C ILE A 76 -15.04 16.29 -17.48
N LYS A 77 -16.04 17.16 -17.67
CA LYS A 77 -16.00 18.27 -18.63
C LYS A 77 -14.95 19.34 -18.35
N ASN A 78 -14.31 19.33 -17.18
CA ASN A 78 -13.26 20.26 -16.82
C ASN A 78 -12.11 19.56 -16.08
N THR A 79 -10.95 20.22 -16.04
CA THR A 79 -9.72 19.69 -15.44
C THR A 79 -9.91 19.26 -13.99
N VAL A 80 -10.60 20.08 -13.17
CA VAL A 80 -10.83 19.80 -11.74
C VAL A 80 -11.65 18.52 -11.53
N GLY A 81 -12.69 18.32 -12.35
CA GLY A 81 -13.52 17.11 -12.32
C GLY A 81 -12.75 15.86 -12.75
N ARG A 82 -11.92 15.98 -13.79
CA ARG A 82 -11.02 14.90 -14.23
C ARG A 82 -10.01 14.53 -13.18
N GLU A 83 -9.30 15.50 -12.59
CA GLU A 83 -8.31 15.24 -11.55
C GLU A 83 -8.93 14.57 -10.33
N MET A 84 -10.10 15.02 -9.87
CA MET A 84 -10.82 14.39 -8.77
C MET A 84 -11.26 12.96 -9.12
N PHE A 85 -11.78 12.74 -10.33
CA PHE A 85 -12.17 11.40 -10.75
C PHE A 85 -10.96 10.47 -10.91
N ASP A 86 -9.90 10.94 -11.56
CA ASP A 86 -8.67 10.22 -11.81
C ASP A 86 -7.93 9.89 -10.52
N LYS A 87 -7.93 10.80 -9.54
CA LYS A 87 -7.41 10.54 -8.19
C LYS A 87 -8.23 9.47 -7.48
N ASN A 88 -9.55 9.57 -7.51
CA ASN A 88 -10.44 8.55 -6.93
C ASN A 88 -10.35 7.19 -7.65
N LEU A 89 -10.16 7.20 -8.97
CA LEU A 89 -9.99 6.00 -9.79
C LEU A 89 -8.63 5.38 -9.53
N SER A 90 -7.57 6.18 -9.44
CA SER A 90 -6.22 5.75 -9.08
C SER A 90 -6.20 5.19 -7.67
N GLU A 91 -6.86 5.83 -6.69
CA GLU A 91 -7.03 5.27 -5.34
C GLU A 91 -7.82 3.95 -5.36
N ARG A 92 -8.84 3.82 -6.22
CA ARG A 92 -9.59 2.56 -6.39
C ARG A 92 -8.82 1.48 -7.14
N MET A 93 -7.99 1.85 -8.11
CA MET A 93 -7.12 0.95 -8.87
C MET A 93 -5.95 0.51 -8.01
N LEU A 94 -5.31 1.42 -7.26
CA LEU A 94 -4.35 1.10 -6.21
C LEU A 94 -4.98 0.17 -5.17
N ASN A 95 -6.24 0.40 -4.78
CA ASN A 95 -6.98 -0.53 -3.93
C ASN A 95 -7.31 -1.86 -4.64
N LYS A 96 -7.49 -1.92 -5.97
CA LYS A 96 -7.74 -3.17 -6.72
C LYS A 96 -6.46 -3.94 -7.03
N GLU A 97 -5.34 -3.27 -7.24
CA GLU A 97 -4.01 -3.85 -7.43
C GLU A 97 -3.43 -4.32 -6.10
N GLN A 98 -3.62 -3.56 -5.02
CA GLN A 98 -3.35 -4.01 -3.65
C GLN A 98 -4.29 -5.15 -3.20
N ASN A 99 -5.51 -5.21 -3.75
CA ASN A 99 -6.43 -6.35 -3.59
C ASN A 99 -6.41 -7.24 -4.85
N GLY A 100 -5.22 -7.52 -5.38
CA GLY A 100 -5.02 -8.30 -6.61
C GLY A 100 -5.96 -9.51 -6.67
N LYS A 101 -6.69 -9.63 -7.79
CA LYS A 101 -7.50 -10.80 -8.23
C LYS A 101 -7.95 -11.72 -7.08
N VAL A 102 -8.79 -11.26 -6.17
CA VAL A 102 -9.64 -12.16 -5.39
C VAL A 102 -10.87 -12.43 -6.26
N PRO A 103 -11.03 -13.63 -6.87
CA PRO A 103 -12.22 -13.95 -7.61
C PRO A 103 -13.41 -13.94 -6.64
N PHE A 104 -14.43 -13.16 -6.96
CA PHE A 104 -15.83 -13.42 -6.64
C PHE A 104 -16.16 -14.06 -5.26
N ARG A 105 -15.91 -13.30 -4.20
CA ARG A 105 -16.76 -13.03 -3.02
C ARG A 105 -15.80 -12.71 -1.87
N LYS A 106 -15.83 -11.48 -1.37
CA LYS A 106 -15.40 -11.18 0.00
C LYS A 106 -16.06 -12.26 0.87
N GLU A 107 -15.29 -13.15 1.48
CA GLU A 107 -15.86 -14.15 2.39
C GLU A 107 -16.66 -13.38 3.43
N LEU A 108 -17.98 -13.45 3.32
CA LEU A 108 -18.87 -12.75 4.21
C LEU A 108 -18.64 -13.35 5.60
N ASN A 109 -18.41 -12.48 6.59
CA ASN A 109 -18.30 -12.97 7.96
C ASN A 109 -19.67 -13.50 8.43
N ALA A 110 -19.71 -14.20 9.57
CA ALA A 110 -20.93 -14.85 10.04
C ALA A 110 -22.11 -13.88 10.23
N TYR A 111 -21.83 -12.65 10.66
CA TYR A 111 -22.86 -11.61 10.78
C TYR A 111 -23.39 -11.17 9.42
N GLU A 112 -22.50 -10.91 8.45
CA GLU A 112 -22.86 -10.54 7.08
C GLU A 112 -23.65 -11.66 6.39
N LEU A 113 -23.28 -12.93 6.61
CA LEU A 113 -24.01 -14.10 6.07
C LEU A 113 -25.44 -14.16 6.59
N LEU A 114 -25.66 -13.85 7.87
CA LEU A 114 -26.98 -13.79 8.50
C LEU A 114 -27.69 -12.43 8.31
N GLY A 115 -27.13 -11.55 7.48
CA GLY A 115 -27.72 -10.25 7.15
C GLY A 115 -27.83 -9.31 8.35
N THR A 116 -26.92 -9.42 9.31
CA THR A 116 -26.81 -8.58 10.51
C THR A 116 -25.40 -7.98 10.62
N ASN A 117 -25.09 -7.33 11.73
CA ASN A 117 -23.75 -6.82 12.03
C ASN A 117 -23.42 -7.02 13.51
N ARG A 118 -22.12 -6.95 13.85
CA ARG A 118 -21.62 -7.11 15.23
C ARG A 118 -22.31 -6.15 16.21
N LEU A 119 -22.44 -4.88 15.85
CA LEU A 119 -23.07 -3.85 16.71
C LEU A 119 -24.53 -4.18 17.05
N ALA A 120 -25.28 -4.73 16.09
CA ALA A 120 -26.66 -5.15 16.27
C ALA A 120 -26.82 -6.31 17.27
N CYS A 121 -25.76 -7.10 17.49
CA CYS A 121 -25.74 -8.22 18.42
C CYS A 121 -25.06 -7.91 19.76
N GLU A 122 -24.19 -6.89 19.82
CA GLU A 122 -23.43 -6.55 21.05
C GLU A 122 -23.84 -5.25 21.73
N VAL A 123 -24.31 -4.25 20.97
CA VAL A 123 -24.54 -2.89 21.48
C VAL A 123 -26.02 -2.56 21.59
N TYR A 124 -26.78 -2.92 20.55
CA TYR A 124 -28.18 -2.49 20.42
C TYR A 124 -29.21 -3.46 21.02
N ARG A 125 -28.77 -4.61 21.55
CA ARG A 125 -29.64 -5.67 22.06
C ARG A 125 -29.04 -6.32 23.28
N THR A 126 -29.90 -6.82 24.17
CA THR A 126 -29.47 -7.77 25.20
C THR A 126 -29.00 -9.08 24.55
N PRO A 127 -28.15 -9.88 25.21
CA PRO A 127 -27.68 -11.16 24.67
C PRO A 127 -28.83 -12.08 24.25
N GLN A 128 -29.90 -12.15 25.03
CA GLN A 128 -31.06 -12.99 24.76
C GLN A 128 -31.86 -12.50 23.54
N GLU A 129 -32.00 -11.18 23.36
CA GLU A 129 -32.65 -10.61 22.16
C GLU A 129 -31.80 -10.81 20.91
N ALA A 130 -30.48 -10.75 21.03
CA ALA A 130 -29.55 -11.04 19.95
C ALA A 130 -29.66 -12.52 19.52
N ASP A 131 -29.69 -13.46 20.47
CA ASP A 131 -29.85 -14.90 20.21
C ASP A 131 -31.14 -15.18 19.45
N ARG A 132 -32.28 -14.66 19.95
CA ARG A 132 -33.59 -14.80 19.29
C ARG A 132 -33.61 -14.18 17.89
N ASN A 133 -32.96 -13.03 17.71
CA ASN A 133 -32.92 -12.37 16.40
C ASN A 133 -32.08 -13.17 15.39
N LEU A 134 -30.95 -13.73 15.83
CA LEU A 134 -30.10 -14.58 15.01
C LEU A 134 -30.80 -15.86 14.62
N GLU A 135 -31.50 -16.50 15.57
CA GLU A 135 -32.31 -17.68 15.31
C GLU A 135 -33.42 -17.38 14.30
N TYR A 136 -34.19 -16.30 14.50
CA TYR A 136 -35.22 -15.87 13.55
C TYR A 136 -34.67 -15.63 12.14
N ARG A 137 -33.52 -14.95 12.03
CA ARG A 137 -32.86 -14.68 10.74
C ARG A 137 -32.38 -15.95 10.07
N TYR A 138 -31.74 -16.83 10.84
CA TYR A 138 -31.27 -18.13 10.37
C TYR A 138 -32.43 -18.96 9.84
N GLN A 139 -33.50 -19.15 10.63
CA GLN A 139 -34.68 -19.91 10.23
C GLN A 139 -35.30 -19.34 8.95
N ARG A 140 -35.50 -18.03 8.89
CA ARG A 140 -36.05 -17.35 7.70
C ARG A 140 -35.20 -17.58 6.44
N MET A 141 -33.88 -17.63 6.57
CA MET A 141 -32.98 -17.90 5.43
C MET A 141 -32.99 -19.36 5.02
N ILE A 142 -32.99 -20.29 5.98
CA ILE A 142 -33.06 -21.74 5.73
C ILE A 142 -34.37 -22.12 5.03
N THR A 143 -35.52 -21.63 5.52
CA THR A 143 -36.82 -21.91 4.89
C THR A 143 -36.82 -21.52 3.41
N LYS A 144 -36.30 -20.34 3.07
CA LYS A 144 -36.21 -19.88 1.66
C LYS A 144 -35.30 -20.76 0.81
N ILE A 145 -34.21 -21.28 1.38
CA ILE A 145 -33.29 -22.17 0.68
C ILE A 145 -33.95 -23.53 0.46
N GLU A 146 -34.66 -24.04 1.46
CA GLU A 146 -35.39 -25.31 1.35
C GLU A 146 -36.52 -25.25 0.33
N GLU A 147 -37.27 -24.14 0.27
CA GLU A 147 -38.24 -23.86 -0.79
C GLU A 147 -37.59 -23.85 -2.18
N SER A 148 -36.40 -23.24 -2.31
CA SER A 148 -35.64 -23.23 -3.56
C SER A 148 -35.18 -24.63 -3.98
N LEU A 149 -34.71 -25.44 -3.02
CA LEU A 149 -34.24 -26.81 -3.25
C LEU A 149 -35.38 -27.76 -3.66
N GLN A 150 -36.57 -27.57 -3.08
CA GLN A 150 -37.79 -28.33 -3.39
C GLN A 150 -38.49 -27.84 -4.68
N SER A 151 -38.06 -26.71 -5.25
CA SER A 151 -38.68 -26.16 -6.46
C SER A 151 -38.53 -27.10 -7.66
N PRO A 152 -39.62 -27.43 -8.37
CA PRO A 152 -39.58 -28.27 -9.58
C PRO A 152 -38.79 -27.60 -10.72
N ASN A 153 -38.58 -26.28 -10.65
CA ASN A 153 -37.86 -25.50 -11.66
C ASN A 153 -36.35 -25.33 -11.34
N ALA A 154 -35.86 -25.87 -10.22
CA ALA A 154 -34.46 -25.73 -9.83
C ALA A 154 -33.56 -26.72 -10.60
N ASN A 155 -32.66 -26.19 -11.44
CA ASN A 155 -31.65 -26.99 -12.12
C ASN A 155 -30.52 -27.44 -11.17
N PHE A 156 -29.73 -28.44 -11.59
CA PHE A 156 -28.63 -29.03 -10.80
C PHE A 156 -27.66 -27.98 -10.23
N LYS A 157 -27.30 -26.98 -11.04
CA LYS A 157 -26.38 -25.90 -10.64
C LYS A 157 -26.96 -25.02 -9.53
N THR A 158 -28.25 -24.73 -9.59
CA THR A 158 -28.96 -23.97 -8.54
C THR A 158 -29.02 -24.78 -7.25
N LYS A 159 -29.34 -26.08 -7.32
CA LYS A 159 -29.39 -26.96 -6.15
C LYS A 159 -28.04 -27.05 -5.44
N GLN A 160 -26.96 -27.31 -6.18
CA GLN A 160 -25.61 -27.39 -5.63
C GLN A 160 -25.17 -26.07 -4.97
N ARG A 161 -25.52 -24.92 -5.58
CA ARG A 161 -25.23 -23.60 -5.01
C ARG A 161 -25.99 -23.38 -3.69
N ASP A 162 -27.26 -23.75 -3.66
CA ASP A 162 -28.15 -23.52 -2.53
C ASP A 162 -27.82 -24.47 -1.36
N GLU A 163 -27.42 -25.72 -1.62
CA GLU A 163 -26.86 -26.64 -0.63
C GLU A 163 -25.55 -26.11 -0.01
N LEU A 164 -24.63 -25.63 -0.84
CA LEU A 164 -23.39 -25.03 -0.36
C LEU A 164 -23.66 -23.78 0.49
N TYR A 165 -24.65 -22.97 0.10
CA TYR A 165 -25.03 -21.78 0.86
C TYR A 165 -25.73 -22.14 2.19
N LYS A 166 -26.57 -23.18 2.20
CA LYS A 166 -27.17 -23.75 3.43
C LYS A 166 -26.10 -24.13 4.45
N LYS A 167 -25.13 -24.93 4.03
CA LYS A 167 -24.01 -25.36 4.89
C LYS A 167 -23.23 -24.16 5.45
N ARG A 168 -22.94 -23.15 4.62
CA ARG A 168 -22.26 -21.92 5.08
C ARG A 168 -23.08 -21.13 6.09
N LEU A 169 -24.41 -21.09 5.95
CA LEU A 169 -25.32 -20.42 6.90
C LEU A 169 -25.40 -21.17 8.23
N GLU A 170 -25.47 -22.50 8.20
CA GLU A 170 -25.41 -23.37 9.39
C GLU A 170 -24.11 -23.14 10.17
N GLU A 171 -22.96 -23.21 9.49
CA GLU A 171 -21.66 -22.95 10.09
C GLU A 171 -21.54 -21.52 10.65
N ALA A 172 -22.08 -20.53 9.93
CA ALA A 172 -22.09 -19.14 10.38
C ALA A 172 -22.96 -18.95 11.63
N TYR A 173 -24.17 -19.50 11.64
CA TYR A 173 -25.08 -19.42 12.77
C TYR A 173 -24.47 -20.08 13.99
N GLU A 174 -23.94 -21.29 13.87
CA GLU A 174 -23.31 -21.98 14.99
C GLU A 174 -22.14 -21.18 15.58
N LYS A 175 -21.37 -20.43 14.77
CA LYS A 175 -20.30 -19.55 15.27
C LYS A 175 -20.78 -18.37 16.11
N ILE A 176 -22.02 -17.89 15.93
CA ILE A 176 -22.51 -16.66 16.59
C ILE A 176 -23.82 -16.84 17.37
N ARG A 177 -24.33 -18.08 17.47
CA ARG A 177 -25.64 -18.39 18.06
C ARG A 177 -25.78 -17.99 19.52
N THR A 178 -24.72 -18.09 20.32
CA THR A 178 -24.72 -17.75 21.75
C THR A 178 -23.73 -16.63 22.05
N GLU A 179 -23.89 -15.97 23.19
CA GLU A 179 -23.01 -14.89 23.62
C GLU A 179 -21.53 -15.33 23.71
N GLU A 180 -21.26 -16.48 24.32
CA GLU A 180 -19.90 -17.02 24.46
C GLU A 180 -19.25 -17.26 23.10
N ARG A 181 -20.01 -17.82 22.15
CA ARG A 181 -19.52 -18.07 20.80
C ARG A 181 -19.29 -16.78 20.02
N ARG A 182 -20.16 -15.77 20.19
CA ARG A 182 -19.93 -14.42 19.64
C ARG A 182 -18.66 -13.80 20.18
N LYS A 183 -18.41 -13.86 21.49
CA LYS A 183 -17.19 -13.33 22.10
C LYS A 183 -15.94 -13.98 21.49
N LYS A 184 -15.93 -15.32 21.37
CA LYS A 184 -14.81 -16.04 20.74
C LYS A 184 -14.64 -15.65 19.27
N TYR A 185 -15.73 -15.65 18.50
CA TYR A 185 -15.69 -15.31 17.08
C TYR A 185 -15.26 -13.84 16.85
N ASN A 186 -15.64 -12.93 17.73
CA ASN A 186 -15.23 -11.53 17.65
C ASN A 186 -13.75 -11.34 17.95
N ALA A 187 -13.18 -12.10 18.89
CA ALA A 187 -11.73 -12.12 19.10
C ALA A 187 -11.00 -12.60 17.83
N GLU A 188 -11.46 -13.69 17.20
CA GLU A 188 -10.90 -14.18 15.94
C GLU A 188 -11.00 -13.13 14.80
N LEU A 189 -12.13 -12.42 14.71
CA LEU A 189 -12.31 -11.34 13.74
C LEU A 189 -11.39 -10.14 14.00
N ASP A 190 -11.19 -9.78 15.26
CA ASP A 190 -10.33 -8.67 15.66
C ASP A 190 -8.85 -9.01 15.40
N GLU A 191 -8.42 -10.23 15.70
CA GLU A 191 -7.09 -10.74 15.33
C GLU A 191 -6.87 -10.74 13.82
N LEU A 192 -7.84 -11.25 13.05
CA LEU A 192 -7.76 -11.26 11.59
C LEU A 192 -7.70 -9.84 11.02
N LYS A 193 -8.47 -8.91 11.59
CA LYS A 193 -8.44 -7.50 11.20
C LYS A 193 -7.10 -6.85 11.52
N ALA A 194 -6.54 -7.12 12.69
CA ALA A 194 -5.22 -6.65 13.09
C ALA A 194 -4.13 -7.20 12.15
N LYS A 195 -4.16 -8.51 11.86
CA LYS A 195 -3.24 -9.15 10.92
C LYS A 195 -3.32 -8.53 9.53
N ARG A 196 -4.52 -8.33 8.99
CA ARG A 196 -4.73 -7.68 7.68
C ARG A 196 -4.25 -6.23 7.67
N LEU A 197 -4.42 -5.50 8.77
CA LEU A 197 -3.93 -4.14 8.90
C LEU A 197 -2.40 -4.12 8.89
N GLU A 198 -1.77 -5.04 9.62
CA GLU A 198 -0.31 -5.17 9.63
C GLU A 198 0.23 -5.63 8.28
N GLU A 199 -0.39 -6.59 7.60
CA GLU A 199 -0.02 -6.99 6.24
C GLU A 199 -0.07 -5.80 5.27
N LYS A 200 -1.11 -4.96 5.37
CA LYS A 200 -1.21 -3.72 4.58
C LYS A 200 -0.13 -2.71 4.95
N ARG A 201 0.20 -2.58 6.24
CA ARG A 201 1.27 -1.72 6.73
C ARG A 201 2.61 -2.18 6.15
N GLN A 202 2.93 -3.46 6.27
CA GLN A 202 4.14 -4.09 5.73
C GLN A 202 4.23 -3.96 4.20
N ALA A 203 3.12 -4.15 3.48
CA ALA A 203 3.10 -3.96 2.03
C ALA A 203 3.40 -2.52 1.63
N ARG A 204 2.85 -1.52 2.36
CA ARG A 204 3.17 -0.11 2.14
C ARG A 204 4.63 0.21 2.44
N LEU A 205 5.14 -0.29 3.58
CA LEU A 205 6.54 -0.10 3.96
C LEU A 205 7.48 -0.72 2.93
N LYS A 206 7.17 -1.91 2.42
CA LYS A 206 7.93 -2.54 1.33
C LYS A 206 8.00 -1.62 0.11
N VAL A 207 6.88 -1.09 -0.37
CA VAL A 207 6.87 -0.18 -1.53
C VAL A 207 7.71 1.08 -1.29
N LEU A 208 7.77 1.57 -0.05
CA LEU A 208 8.49 2.80 0.28
C LEU A 208 10.01 2.63 0.46
N TYR A 209 10.44 1.45 0.89
CA TYR A 209 11.80 1.19 1.36
C TYR A 209 12.53 0.04 0.65
N ASP A 210 11.86 -0.81 -0.12
CA ASP A 210 12.52 -1.89 -0.86
C ASP A 210 13.11 -1.34 -2.17
N TYR A 211 14.42 -1.10 -2.16
CA TYR A 211 15.19 -0.67 -3.34
C TYR A 211 16.09 -1.79 -3.85
N SER A 212 15.82 -3.05 -3.48
CA SER A 212 16.67 -4.19 -3.86
C SER A 212 16.81 -4.36 -5.38
N ASP A 213 15.82 -3.94 -6.16
CA ASP A 213 15.83 -3.97 -7.63
C ASP A 213 16.70 -2.84 -8.26
N GLU A 214 17.06 -1.82 -7.49
CA GLU A 214 17.90 -0.69 -7.94
C GLU A 214 19.41 -0.96 -7.77
N TYR A 215 19.74 -2.14 -7.24
CA TYR A 215 21.09 -2.64 -7.06
C TYR A 215 21.76 -2.97 -8.40
N SER A 216 22.96 -2.46 -8.61
CA SER A 216 23.83 -2.85 -9.71
C SER A 216 25.17 -3.37 -9.18
N ARG A 217 25.36 -4.69 -9.25
CA ARG A 217 26.59 -5.36 -8.79
C ARG A 217 27.82 -5.00 -9.62
N GLU A 218 27.61 -4.77 -10.91
CA GLU A 218 28.65 -4.57 -11.92
C GLU A 218 29.19 -3.13 -11.93
N SER A 219 28.44 -2.18 -11.37
CA SER A 219 28.85 -0.77 -11.34
C SER A 219 29.99 -0.49 -10.35
N ILE A 220 30.20 -1.37 -9.37
CA ILE A 220 31.25 -1.22 -8.35
C ILE A 220 32.48 -2.05 -8.76
N LEU A 221 33.60 -1.39 -9.03
CA LEU A 221 34.85 -2.04 -9.47
C LEU A 221 35.72 -2.52 -8.29
N LYS A 222 35.82 -1.69 -7.24
CA LYS A 222 36.59 -2.01 -6.02
C LYS A 222 35.85 -1.50 -4.79
N ILE A 223 36.01 -2.18 -3.66
CA ILE A 223 35.36 -1.83 -2.40
C ILE A 223 36.21 -2.27 -1.21
N GLY A 224 36.20 -1.48 -0.14
CA GLY A 224 36.88 -1.78 1.11
C GLY A 224 36.26 -1.04 2.29
N ARG A 225 36.38 -1.60 3.49
CA ARG A 225 35.94 -0.96 4.74
C ARG A 225 37.13 -0.46 5.54
N LYS A 226 36.98 0.72 6.12
CA LYS A 226 37.88 1.29 7.12
C LYS A 226 37.14 1.41 8.45
N ASP A 227 37.76 0.96 9.53
CA ASP A 227 37.22 1.11 10.89
C ASP A 227 37.35 2.56 11.37
N ILE A 228 36.33 3.03 12.08
CA ILE A 228 36.28 4.36 12.68
C ILE A 228 35.87 4.17 14.13
N ASP A 229 36.64 4.75 15.06
CA ASP A 229 36.27 4.82 16.48
C ASP A 229 35.54 6.14 16.75
N GLY A 230 34.27 6.18 16.33
CA GLY A 230 33.42 7.36 16.49
C GLY A 230 32.89 7.48 17.91
N ASN A 231 32.58 8.72 18.33
CA ASN A 231 31.89 8.94 19.60
C ASN A 231 30.47 8.37 19.56
N GLU A 232 30.00 7.84 20.69
CA GLU A 232 28.59 7.45 20.88
C GLU A 232 27.72 8.69 21.14
N TRP A 233 26.61 8.80 20.43
CA TRP A 233 25.62 9.85 20.57
C TRP A 233 24.32 9.29 21.14
N ILE A 234 23.83 9.86 22.24
CA ILE A 234 22.54 9.50 22.83
C ILE A 234 21.50 10.52 22.37
N LEU A 235 20.52 10.04 21.61
CA LEU A 235 19.46 10.83 21.00
C LEU A 235 18.12 10.44 21.60
N GLN A 236 17.18 11.39 21.66
CA GLN A 236 15.83 11.17 22.16
C GLN A 236 14.79 11.36 21.04
N ARG A 237 14.01 10.31 20.78
CA ARG A 237 12.89 10.34 19.85
C ARG A 237 11.71 11.15 20.42
N ARG A 238 10.78 11.53 19.55
CA ARG A 238 9.58 12.30 19.92
C ARG A 238 8.68 11.58 20.94
N ASN A 239 8.66 10.25 20.92
CA ASN A 239 7.93 9.41 21.88
C ASN A 239 8.66 9.27 23.24
N GLY A 240 9.82 9.92 23.40
CA GLY A 240 10.63 9.89 24.62
C GLY A 240 11.66 8.77 24.68
N GLU A 241 11.63 7.82 23.75
CA GLU A 241 12.60 6.72 23.67
C GLU A 241 14.01 7.24 23.37
N LYS A 242 15.00 6.57 23.96
CA LYS A 242 16.41 6.86 23.70
C LYS A 242 16.95 5.89 22.65
N ILE A 243 17.71 6.43 21.72
CA ILE A 243 18.47 5.69 20.73
C ILE A 243 19.93 6.12 20.84
N LYS A 244 20.85 5.15 20.74
CA LYS A 244 22.28 5.43 20.69
C LYS A 244 22.76 5.21 19.27
N ILE A 245 23.62 6.09 18.77
CA ILE A 245 24.24 5.95 17.46
C ILE A 245 25.74 6.21 17.55
N GLN A 246 26.53 5.35 16.93
CA GLN A 246 27.98 5.47 16.85
C GLN A 246 28.43 5.21 15.43
N GLN A 247 29.28 6.08 14.87
CA GLN A 247 29.96 5.79 13.60
C GLN A 247 31.06 4.76 13.87
N THR A 248 31.03 3.64 13.17
CA THR A 248 31.94 2.49 13.42
C THR A 248 32.82 2.15 12.23
N GLY A 249 32.51 2.70 11.06
CA GLY A 249 33.33 2.49 9.87
C GLY A 249 32.87 3.31 8.68
N ARG A 250 33.60 3.15 7.59
CA ARG A 250 33.30 3.72 6.28
C ARG A 250 33.62 2.71 5.20
N ILE A 251 32.69 2.50 4.29
CA ILE A 251 32.91 1.69 3.09
C ILE A 251 33.32 2.64 1.97
N GLY A 252 34.59 2.57 1.56
CA GLY A 252 35.08 3.26 0.37
C GLY A 252 34.94 2.37 -0.86
N PHE A 253 34.50 2.93 -1.98
CA PHE A 253 34.31 2.17 -3.22
C PHE A 253 34.67 2.98 -4.46
N VAL A 254 34.93 2.25 -5.54
CA VAL A 254 35.27 2.76 -6.86
C VAL A 254 34.22 2.30 -7.85
N TYR A 255 33.74 3.20 -8.71
CA TYR A 255 32.68 2.94 -9.67
C TYR A 255 32.98 3.51 -11.07
N GLU A 256 32.42 2.85 -12.09
CA GLU A 256 32.43 3.22 -13.52
C GLU A 256 33.83 3.44 -14.14
N ILE A 257 33.88 3.58 -15.48
CA ILE A 257 35.07 4.02 -16.23
C ILE A 257 34.66 5.31 -16.97
N PRO A 258 35.32 6.46 -16.76
CA PRO A 258 36.52 6.70 -15.94
C PRO A 258 36.29 6.46 -14.44
N VAL A 259 37.37 6.15 -13.73
CA VAL A 259 37.37 5.67 -12.34
C VAL A 259 36.99 6.79 -11.38
N PHE A 260 35.83 6.68 -10.74
CA PHE A 260 35.41 7.57 -9.66
C PHE A 260 35.41 6.85 -8.31
N SER A 261 35.69 7.57 -7.23
CA SER A 261 35.66 7.04 -5.86
C SER A 261 34.64 7.77 -5.00
N ASP A 262 33.96 7.03 -4.14
CA ASP A 262 32.96 7.55 -3.20
C ASP A 262 32.92 6.66 -1.94
N TYR A 263 32.10 7.03 -0.96
CA TYR A 263 31.98 6.28 0.29
C TYR A 263 30.56 6.27 0.85
N VAL A 264 30.31 5.33 1.76
CA VAL A 264 29.13 5.32 2.62
C VAL A 264 29.56 5.07 4.06
N GLU A 265 28.98 5.82 4.99
CA GLU A 265 29.29 5.68 6.42
C GLU A 265 28.53 4.50 7.02
N GLU A 266 29.17 3.83 7.99
CA GLU A 266 28.61 2.73 8.75
C GLU A 266 28.38 3.16 10.20
N TYR A 267 27.18 2.89 10.70
CA TYR A 267 26.78 3.22 12.06
C TYR A 267 26.27 1.97 12.79
N GLN A 268 26.58 1.90 14.08
CA GLN A 268 25.84 1.05 15.00
C GLN A 268 24.75 1.88 15.67
N VAL A 269 23.55 1.33 15.68
CA VAL A 269 22.38 1.96 16.29
C VAL A 269 21.80 1.03 17.33
N THR A 270 21.79 1.46 18.59
CA THR A 270 21.24 0.71 19.71
C THR A 270 19.90 1.30 20.13
N ARG A 271 18.84 0.48 20.10
CA ARG A 271 17.45 0.86 20.37
C ARG A 271 16.71 -0.23 21.16
N TYR A 272 15.57 0.11 21.76
CA TYR A 272 14.69 -0.87 22.38
C TYR A 272 13.57 -1.27 21.43
N VAL A 273 13.50 -2.55 21.06
CA VAL A 273 12.44 -3.11 20.22
C VAL A 273 11.71 -4.18 21.01
N ASN A 274 10.39 -4.04 21.18
CA ASN A 274 9.56 -4.96 21.98
C ASN A 274 10.11 -5.22 23.40
N GLY A 275 10.66 -4.18 24.03
CA GLY A 275 11.23 -4.24 25.38
C GLY A 275 12.62 -4.87 25.49
N LYS A 276 13.27 -5.21 24.37
CA LYS A 276 14.65 -5.73 24.34
C LYS A 276 15.58 -4.74 23.67
N GLU A 277 16.77 -4.56 24.23
CA GLU A 277 17.84 -3.79 23.59
C GLU A 277 18.35 -4.57 22.36
N GLN A 278 18.44 -3.86 21.24
CA GLN A 278 18.89 -4.37 19.96
C GLN A 278 19.89 -3.39 19.35
N THR A 279 21.03 -3.91 18.89
CA THR A 279 22.05 -3.14 18.17
C THR A 279 22.07 -3.56 16.71
N ASP A 280 21.78 -2.60 15.83
CA ASP A 280 21.70 -2.79 14.39
C ASP A 280 22.87 -2.08 13.70
N THR A 281 23.40 -2.68 12.63
CA THR A 281 24.38 -2.00 11.75
C THR A 281 23.65 -1.44 10.53
N ILE A 282 23.76 -0.13 10.34
CA ILE A 282 23.13 0.60 9.23
C ILE A 282 24.17 1.40 8.44
N TYR A 283 23.81 1.77 7.21
CA TYR A 283 24.66 2.51 6.28
C TYR A 283 23.92 3.71 5.72
N GLY A 284 24.55 4.88 5.69
CA GLY A 284 23.92 6.09 5.18
C GLY A 284 24.83 7.30 5.26
N ASP A 285 24.26 8.47 5.06
CA ASP A 285 24.94 9.76 5.22
C ASP A 285 24.26 10.56 6.34
N ILE A 286 24.84 10.51 7.55
CA ILE A 286 24.33 11.19 8.74
C ILE A 286 25.41 12.11 9.31
N THR A 287 25.11 13.40 9.33
CA THR A 287 25.93 14.45 9.92
C THR A 287 25.68 14.53 11.43
N LEU A 288 26.34 13.67 12.21
CA LEU A 288 26.10 13.54 13.65
C LEU A 288 26.24 14.85 14.44
N ILE A 289 27.15 15.76 14.03
CA ILE A 289 27.34 17.06 14.70
C ILE A 289 26.07 17.94 14.64
N GLU A 290 25.24 17.80 13.60
CA GLU A 290 23.97 18.54 13.47
C GLU A 290 22.89 18.05 14.44
N LEU A 291 23.08 16.85 15.01
CA LEU A 291 22.19 16.28 16.03
C LEU A 291 22.53 16.76 17.45
N SER A 292 23.58 17.55 17.61
CA SER A 292 24.06 18.02 18.90
C SER A 292 23.11 19.04 19.54
N VAL A 293 23.17 19.09 20.88
CA VAL A 293 22.56 20.16 21.68
C VAL A 293 23.63 21.21 21.96
N ASN A 294 23.34 22.47 21.62
CA ASN A 294 24.19 23.59 21.96
C ASN A 294 24.28 23.73 23.49
N SER A 295 25.50 23.71 24.03
CA SER A 295 25.77 23.65 25.47
C SER A 295 25.31 24.90 26.22
N GLU A 296 25.38 26.07 25.59
CA GLU A 296 25.03 27.36 26.17
C GLU A 296 23.50 27.57 26.18
N THR A 297 22.86 27.34 25.04
CA THR A 297 21.43 27.62 24.84
C THR A 297 20.53 26.44 25.24
N ARG A 298 21.11 25.25 25.43
CA ARG A 298 20.40 23.97 25.66
C ARG A 298 19.40 23.61 24.56
N LYS A 299 19.54 24.19 23.36
CA LYS A 299 18.70 23.93 22.19
C LYS A 299 19.43 23.04 21.19
N LEU A 300 18.66 22.30 20.39
CA LEU A 300 19.21 21.54 19.26
C LEU A 300 19.89 22.49 18.27
N TYR A 301 21.05 22.10 17.76
CA TYR A 301 21.79 22.86 16.76
C TYR A 301 20.97 22.99 15.47
N ASN A 302 20.40 21.89 14.98
CA ASN A 302 19.52 21.88 13.83
C ASN A 302 18.24 21.07 14.11
N PRO A 303 17.16 21.72 14.61
CA PRO A 303 15.92 21.02 14.95
C PRO A 303 15.26 20.30 13.77
N ASN A 304 15.35 20.88 12.56
CA ASN A 304 14.74 20.29 11.35
C ASN A 304 15.51 19.05 10.91
N TYR A 305 16.85 19.10 10.91
CA TYR A 305 17.67 17.93 10.63
C TYR A 305 17.49 16.84 11.68
N TYR A 306 17.47 17.21 12.95
CA TYR A 306 17.19 16.28 14.05
C TYR A 306 15.85 15.57 13.86
N GLN A 307 14.79 16.31 13.52
CA GLN A 307 13.48 15.72 13.26
C GLN A 307 13.52 14.75 12.08
N CYS A 308 14.22 15.09 11.01
CA CYS A 308 14.36 14.24 9.83
C CYS A 308 15.13 12.96 10.15
N VAL A 309 16.29 13.07 10.81
CA VAL A 309 17.15 11.92 11.11
C VAL A 309 16.56 11.05 12.22
N VAL A 310 16.33 11.62 13.40
CA VAL A 310 16.03 10.83 14.61
C VAL A 310 14.65 10.20 14.55
N ASN A 311 13.67 10.91 13.96
CA ASN A 311 12.28 10.47 13.98
C ASN A 311 11.82 9.85 12.66
N ASN A 312 12.44 10.13 11.52
CA ASN A 312 12.06 9.53 10.24
C ASN A 312 13.11 8.50 9.78
N LEU A 313 14.36 8.92 9.55
CA LEU A 313 15.41 8.07 9.00
C LEU A 313 15.79 6.91 9.94
N LEU A 314 15.92 7.19 11.24
CA LEU A 314 16.23 6.22 12.31
C LEU A 314 14.97 5.71 13.02
N SER A 315 13.80 5.81 12.37
CA SER A 315 12.59 5.17 12.86
C SER A 315 12.70 3.64 12.81
N ASP A 316 11.90 2.95 13.63
CA ASP A 316 11.97 1.49 13.67
C ASP A 316 11.60 0.84 12.34
N ASP A 317 10.55 1.36 11.69
CA ASP A 317 10.15 0.89 10.38
C ASP A 317 11.27 1.09 9.33
N SER A 318 11.94 2.25 9.34
CA SER A 318 13.03 2.53 8.40
C SER A 318 14.21 1.57 8.59
N ILE A 319 14.68 1.39 9.83
CA ILE A 319 15.78 0.48 10.14
C ILE A 319 15.40 -0.97 9.81
N ASP A 320 14.22 -1.43 10.22
CA ASP A 320 13.77 -2.80 9.97
C ASP A 320 13.67 -3.11 8.47
N MET A 321 13.08 -2.18 7.70
CA MET A 321 12.96 -2.35 6.26
C MET A 321 14.32 -2.29 5.56
N ALA A 322 15.20 -1.37 5.97
CA ALA A 322 16.55 -1.25 5.43
C ALA A 322 17.37 -2.52 5.68
N LEU A 323 17.33 -3.08 6.89
CA LEU A 323 17.99 -4.35 7.21
C LEU A 323 17.44 -5.50 6.37
N LYS A 324 16.11 -5.55 6.21
CA LYS A 324 15.42 -6.62 5.50
C LYS A 324 15.66 -6.60 3.99
N PHE A 325 15.61 -5.43 3.36
CA PHE A 325 15.60 -5.31 1.90
C PHE A 325 16.89 -4.73 1.32
N ASN A 326 17.55 -3.81 2.04
CA ASN A 326 18.69 -3.03 1.52
C ASN A 326 20.01 -3.32 2.25
N LYS A 327 20.08 -4.44 2.97
CA LYS A 327 21.26 -4.86 3.75
C LYS A 327 21.76 -3.82 4.75
N GLY A 328 20.84 -3.01 5.27
CA GLY A 328 21.09 -1.96 6.27
C GLY A 328 21.31 -0.57 5.67
N TYR A 329 21.30 -0.40 4.34
CA TYR A 329 21.36 0.94 3.75
C TYR A 329 20.03 1.69 3.94
N ILE A 330 20.08 2.80 4.66
CA ILE A 330 18.91 3.60 5.08
C ILE A 330 18.66 4.84 4.20
N GLY A 331 19.55 5.13 3.26
CA GLY A 331 19.50 6.33 2.43
C GLY A 331 20.28 7.52 3.02
N SER A 332 20.10 8.68 2.40
CA SER A 332 20.79 9.94 2.71
C SER A 332 19.78 10.99 3.16
N VAL A 333 20.26 12.10 3.73
CA VAL A 333 19.42 13.27 4.08
C VAL A 333 19.78 14.43 3.18
N ILE A 334 18.76 15.07 2.58
CA ILE A 334 18.95 16.19 1.66
C ILE A 334 18.24 17.41 2.20
N GLN A 335 18.93 18.55 2.11
CA GLN A 335 18.33 19.84 2.34
C GLN A 335 17.62 20.35 1.08
N ASN A 336 16.35 20.68 1.23
CA ASN A 336 15.53 21.32 0.20
C ASN A 336 15.85 22.82 0.09
N LYS A 337 15.42 23.44 -1.00
CA LYS A 337 15.65 24.88 -1.27
C LYS A 337 15.05 25.80 -0.20
N ASP A 338 14.01 25.35 0.50
CA ASP A 338 13.34 26.07 1.58
C ASP A 338 14.03 25.85 2.95
N GLY A 339 15.13 25.11 3.00
CA GLY A 339 15.85 24.77 4.22
C GLY A 339 15.25 23.60 5.01
N SER A 340 14.16 22.99 4.54
CA SER A 340 13.64 21.73 5.10
C SER A 340 14.53 20.56 4.74
N TYR A 341 14.45 19.46 5.51
CA TYR A 341 15.22 18.24 5.25
C TYR A 341 14.29 17.08 4.94
N GLN A 342 14.69 16.25 3.97
CA GLN A 342 13.99 15.02 3.61
C GLN A 342 14.96 13.85 3.51
N THR A 343 14.45 12.65 3.80
CA THR A 343 15.17 11.40 3.56
C THR A 343 15.04 11.03 2.09
N THR A 344 16.08 10.42 1.52
CA THR A 344 16.01 9.97 0.12
C THR A 344 15.20 8.70 -0.04
N PHE A 345 15.02 7.94 1.05
CA PHE A 345 14.16 6.77 1.12
C PHE A 345 12.83 7.13 1.81
N GLY A 346 11.75 6.40 1.53
CA GLY A 346 10.49 6.55 2.27
C GLY A 346 9.46 7.52 1.67
N HIS A 347 9.66 8.03 0.45
CA HIS A 347 8.76 9.04 -0.16
C HIS A 347 8.27 8.74 -1.58
N GLY A 348 8.51 7.53 -2.11
CA GLY A 348 8.04 7.12 -3.44
C GLY A 348 8.65 7.89 -4.63
N ALA A 349 9.68 8.70 -4.37
CA ALA A 349 10.45 9.38 -5.40
C ALA A 349 11.51 8.41 -5.99
N PRO A 350 11.94 8.62 -7.25
CA PRO A 350 13.06 7.89 -7.81
C PRO A 350 14.32 8.09 -6.95
N ILE A 351 14.96 6.98 -6.58
CA ILE A 351 16.21 6.99 -5.83
C ILE A 351 17.30 7.74 -6.63
N LEU A 352 18.07 8.58 -5.94
CA LEU A 352 19.15 9.35 -6.54
C LEU A 352 20.28 8.46 -7.02
N LYS A 353 21.03 8.92 -8.03
CA LYS A 353 22.20 8.18 -8.55
C LYS A 353 23.26 7.92 -7.47
N SER A 354 23.50 8.88 -6.58
CA SER A 354 24.41 8.71 -5.44
C SER A 354 23.96 7.58 -4.52
N ASP A 355 22.67 7.53 -4.20
CA ASP A 355 22.12 6.52 -3.31
C ASP A 355 22.07 5.14 -3.99
N LYS A 356 21.81 5.05 -5.30
CA LYS A 356 21.95 3.79 -6.05
C LYS A 356 23.37 3.24 -5.94
N ARG A 357 24.39 4.10 -6.02
CA ARG A 357 25.80 3.72 -5.89
C ARG A 357 26.13 3.27 -4.47
N ALA A 358 25.73 4.04 -3.46
CA ALA A 358 25.94 3.71 -2.05
C ALA A 358 25.20 2.43 -1.62
N LEU A 359 23.95 2.24 -2.06
CA LEU A 359 23.20 1.00 -1.90
C LEU A 359 23.95 -0.18 -2.54
N SER A 360 24.41 -0.01 -3.79
CA SER A 360 25.12 -1.07 -4.50
C SER A 360 26.45 -1.43 -3.84
N ALA A 361 27.18 -0.45 -3.33
CA ALA A 361 28.38 -0.67 -2.55
C ALA A 361 28.06 -1.43 -1.26
N THR A 362 27.04 -1.01 -0.51
CA THR A 362 26.61 -1.66 0.73
C THR A 362 26.24 -3.13 0.51
N MET A 363 25.40 -3.40 -0.49
CA MET A 363 24.96 -4.76 -0.81
C MET A 363 26.13 -5.64 -1.26
N LYS A 364 27.00 -5.13 -2.15
CA LYS A 364 28.19 -5.86 -2.60
C LYS A 364 29.18 -6.14 -1.47
N TYR A 365 29.40 -5.17 -0.58
CA TYR A 365 30.25 -5.35 0.59
C TYR A 365 29.72 -6.45 1.51
N LYS A 366 28.41 -6.44 1.79
CA LYS A 366 27.76 -7.47 2.61
C LYS A 366 27.84 -8.86 1.96
N GLU A 367 27.61 -8.96 0.65
CA GLU A 367 27.80 -10.22 -0.08
C GLU A 367 29.24 -10.77 0.06
N ILE A 368 30.26 -9.91 -0.06
CA ILE A 368 31.66 -10.33 0.08
C ILE A 368 31.93 -10.79 1.51
N ARG A 369 31.49 -10.03 2.51
CA ARG A 369 31.66 -10.37 3.93
C ARG A 369 30.96 -11.68 4.29
N ASP A 370 29.72 -11.85 3.87
CA ASP A 370 28.94 -13.06 4.13
C ASP A 370 29.59 -14.29 3.49
N ARG A 371 30.17 -14.14 2.29
CA ARG A 371 30.97 -15.19 1.64
C ARG A 371 32.26 -15.51 2.38
N SER A 372 33.00 -14.49 2.83
CA SER A 372 34.24 -14.71 3.59
C SER A 372 34.00 -15.41 4.93
N LEU A 373 32.84 -15.17 5.56
CA LEU A 373 32.44 -15.83 6.81
C LEU A 373 31.90 -17.25 6.58
N ALA A 374 31.45 -17.57 5.36
CA ALA A 374 30.91 -18.87 4.98
C ALA A 374 31.97 -19.87 4.48
N VAL A 375 33.23 -19.45 4.32
CA VAL A 375 34.35 -20.37 4.09
C VAL A 375 34.85 -20.84 5.47
N PRO A 376 34.55 -22.07 5.91
CA PRO A 376 35.24 -22.62 7.07
C PRO A 376 36.73 -22.71 6.71
N GLU A 377 37.60 -22.32 7.63
CA GLU A 377 39.03 -22.56 7.52
C GLU A 377 39.25 -24.03 7.13
N GLY A 378 39.74 -24.25 5.90
CA GLY A 378 40.20 -25.56 5.46
C GLY A 378 41.41 -25.97 6.29
N PRO A 379 41.63 -27.29 6.48
CA PRO A 379 42.54 -27.79 7.49
C PRO A 379 43.96 -27.27 7.27
N GLU A 380 44.60 -26.91 8.39
CA GLU A 380 46.05 -26.69 8.47
C GLU A 380 46.76 -27.81 7.71
N GLN A 381 47.57 -27.43 6.72
CA GLN A 381 48.48 -28.37 6.06
C GLN A 381 49.57 -28.74 7.08
N GLU A 382 49.68 -30.05 7.33
CA GLU A 382 50.73 -30.70 8.13
C GLU A 382 52.16 -30.31 7.74
#